data_AF-A0A963QQM2-F1
#
_entry.id   AF-A0A963QQM2-F1
#
_cell.length_a   1.000
_cell.length_b   1.000
_cell.length_c   1.000
_cell.angle_alpha   90.00
_cell.angle_beta   90.00
_cell.angle_gamma   90.00
#
_symmetry.space_group_name_H-M   'P 1'
#
loop_
_entity.id
_entity.type
_entity.pdbx_description
1 polymer ?
#
loop_
_entity_poly.entity_id
_entity_poly.type
_entity_poly.pdbx_seq_one_letter_code
_entity_poly.pdbx_strand_id
1 'polypeptide(L)' 'MTTRLGLDIGTNSIGWCLYEGDTIRDIGVRIFSDGRDAKTGASLAVDRRAARAMRRRRDRFIGRRAALLREL' A
#
# COMPACT_ATOMS: atom_id res chain seq x y z
N MET A 1 -15.31 34.77 3.02
CA MET A 1 -16.13 33.56 3.24
C MET A 1 -15.18 32.37 3.38
N THR A 2 -15.44 31.44 4.29
CA THR A 2 -14.53 30.31 4.55
C THR A 2 -14.90 29.16 3.62
N THR A 3 -13.99 28.81 2.70
CA THR A 3 -14.12 27.65 1.81
C THR A 3 -13.89 26.36 2.61
N ARG A 4 -14.75 25.35 2.41
CA ARG A 4 -14.67 24.04 3.05
C ARG A 4 -14.50 22.95 1.98
N LEU A 5 -13.68 21.94 2.30
CA LEU A 5 -13.48 20.76 1.47
C LEU A 5 -14.01 19.53 2.20
N GLY A 6 -15.05 18.90 1.65
CA GLY A 6 -15.53 17.58 2.08
C GLY A 6 -14.83 16.49 1.27
N LEU A 7 -14.44 15.39 1.94
CA LEU A 7 -13.84 14.21 1.31
C LEU A 7 -14.63 12.96 1.71
N ASP A 8 -15.03 12.19 0.70
CA ASP A 8 -15.59 10.84 0.84
C ASP A 8 -14.56 9.83 0.33
N ILE A 9 -14.08 8.95 1.22
CA ILE A 9 -12.94 8.07 0.93
C ILE A 9 -13.42 6.62 0.88
N GLY A 10 -13.57 6.10 -0.35
CA GLY A 10 -13.85 4.70 -0.63
C GLY A 10 -12.58 3.88 -0.90
N THR A 11 -12.75 2.59 -1.18
CA THR A 11 -11.64 1.66 -1.44
C THR A 11 -10.84 2.03 -2.69
N ASN A 12 -11.52 2.51 -3.73
CA ASN A 12 -10.96 2.81 -5.07
C ASN A 12 -11.36 4.19 -5.60
N SER A 13 -11.92 5.02 -4.72
CA SER A 13 -12.46 6.32 -5.08
C SER A 13 -12.26 7.32 -3.95
N ILE A 14 -12.01 8.57 -4.32
CA ILE A 14 -12.10 9.71 -3.41
C ILE A 14 -13.06 10.71 -4.03
N GLY A 15 -14.26 10.81 -3.49
CA GLY A 15 -15.19 11.90 -3.78
C GLY A 15 -14.78 13.16 -3.04
N TRP A 16 -14.92 14.32 -3.68
CA TRP A 16 -14.61 15.59 -3.07
C TRP A 16 -15.62 16.67 -3.45
N CYS A 17 -15.89 17.57 -2.50
CA CYS A 17 -16.79 18.70 -2.69
C CYS A 17 -16.17 19.94 -2.05
N LEU A 18 -15.96 20.98 -2.86
CA LEU A 18 -15.53 22.29 -2.42
C LEU A 18 -16.75 23.19 -2.33
N TYR A 19 -17.03 23.74 -1.15
CA TYR A 19 -18.24 24.52 -0.92
C TYR A 19 -18.03 25.68 0.04
N GLU A 20 -18.90 26.68 -0.04
CA GLU A 20 -18.90 27.89 0.78
C GLU A 20 -20.33 28.15 1.27
N GLY A 21 -20.58 27.98 2.57
CA GLY A 21 -21.94 28.01 3.10
C GLY A 21 -22.78 26.91 2.47
N ASP A 22 -23.87 27.31 1.79
CA ASP A 22 -24.78 26.41 1.08
C ASP A 22 -24.53 26.38 -0.45
N THR A 23 -23.45 27.01 -0.93
CA THR A 23 -23.09 27.04 -2.35
C THR A 23 -21.94 26.09 -2.65
N ILE A 24 -22.17 25.18 -3.61
CA ILE A 24 -21.14 24.31 -4.16
C ILE A 24 -20.29 25.11 -5.16
N ARG A 25 -18.96 25.11 -4.96
CA ARG A 25 -17.99 25.75 -5.86
C ARG A 25 -17.51 24.78 -6.93
N ASP A 26 -17.18 23.56 -6.53
CA ASP A 26 -16.74 22.50 -7.43
C ASP A 26 -16.91 21.13 -6.78
N ILE A 27 -17.06 20.09 -7.59
CA ILE A 27 -17.19 18.70 -7.15
C ILE A 27 -16.47 17.77 -8.11
N GLY A 28 -16.01 16.65 -7.58
CA GLY A 28 -15.48 15.61 -8.43
C GLY A 28 -15.27 14.30 -7.70
N VAL A 29 -14.81 13.32 -8.46
CA VAL A 29 -14.40 12.02 -7.95
C VAL A 29 -13.08 11.65 -8.59
N ARG A 30 -12.12 11.25 -7.76
CA ARG A 30 -10.90 10.59 -8.21
C ARG A 30 -11.09 9.08 -8.12
N ILE A 31 -11.14 8.40 -9.28
CA ILE A 31 -11.09 6.95 -9.36
C ILE A 31 -9.64 6.48 -9.51
N PHE A 32 -9.27 5.40 -8.85
CA PHE A 32 -7.95 4.79 -8.97
C PHE A 32 -8.02 3.26 -8.94
N SER A 33 -7.05 2.63 -9.61
CA SER A 33 -6.94 1.17 -9.66
C SER A 33 -6.64 0.59 -8.28
N ASP A 34 -7.14 -0.61 -8.04
CA ASP A 34 -6.82 -1.37 -6.83
C ASP A 34 -5.31 -1.64 -6.78
N GLY A 35 -4.68 -1.48 -5.62
CA GLY A 35 -3.26 -1.74 -5.40
C GLY A 35 -2.93 -3.24 -5.35
N ARG A 36 -3.75 -4.06 -6.01
CA ARG A 36 -3.74 -5.51 -6.01
C ARG A 36 -3.52 -6.03 -7.42
N ASP A 37 -2.91 -7.20 -7.50
CA ASP A 37 -2.80 -7.93 -8.75
C ASP A 37 -4.19 -8.30 -9.28
N ALA A 38 -4.43 -8.01 -10.56
CA ALA A 38 -5.75 -8.14 -11.17
C ALA A 38 -6.24 -9.59 -11.29
N LYS A 39 -5.33 -10.58 -11.28
CA LYS A 39 -5.69 -12.00 -11.40
C LYS A 39 -5.90 -12.66 -10.04
N THR A 40 -5.10 -12.28 -9.05
CA THR A 40 -5.03 -12.97 -7.76
C THR A 40 -5.66 -12.19 -6.61
N GLY A 41 -5.88 -10.88 -6.77
CA GLY A 41 -6.34 -9.99 -5.69
C GLY A 41 -5.32 -9.81 -4.56
N ALA A 42 -4.10 -10.35 -4.73
CA ALA A 42 -3.03 -10.20 -3.76
C ALA A 42 -2.42 -8.79 -3.86
N SER A 43 -1.91 -8.27 -2.74
CA SER A 43 -1.18 -6.99 -2.79
C SER A 43 0.04 -7.10 -3.71
N LEU A 44 0.28 -6.08 -4.53
CA LEU A 44 1.45 -6.01 -5.42
C LEU A 44 2.79 -6.13 -4.67
N ALA A 45 2.80 -5.91 -3.35
CA ALA A 45 3.99 -6.01 -2.53
C ALA A 45 4.30 -7.44 -2.03
N VAL A 46 3.43 -8.42 -2.27
CA VAL A 46 3.56 -9.79 -1.75
C VAL A 46 4.81 -10.47 -2.29
N ASP A 47 5.04 -10.44 -3.60
CA ASP A 47 6.20 -11.09 -4.21
C ASP A 47 7.51 -10.50 -3.71
N ARG A 48 7.56 -9.16 -3.60
CA ARG A 48 8.71 -8.46 -3.02
C ARG A 48 8.97 -8.88 -1.57
N ARG A 49 7.90 -9.09 -0.79
CA ARG A 49 7.98 -9.56 0.60
C ARG A 49 8.51 -11.00 0.66
N ALA A 50 7.98 -11.90 -0.16
CA ALA A 50 8.39 -13.30 -0.24
C ALA A 50 9.87 -13.43 -0.64
N ALA A 51 10.29 -12.75 -1.72
CA ALA A 51 11.67 -12.73 -2.18
C ALA A 51 12.64 -12.19 -1.11
N ARG A 52 12.23 -11.18 -0.35
CA ARG A 52 13.01 -10.66 0.78
C ARG A 52 13.13 -11.67 1.92
N ALA A 53 12.04 -12.37 2.26
CA ALA A 53 12.04 -13.39 3.31
C ALA A 53 12.96 -14.56 2.97
N MET A 54 12.93 -15.04 1.71
CA MET A 54 13.81 -16.10 1.23
C MET A 54 15.30 -15.74 1.33
N ARG A 55 15.68 -14.53 0.90
CA ARG A 55 17.06 -14.03 1.04
C ARG A 55 17.52 -14.01 2.49
N ARG A 56 16.74 -13.40 3.39
CA ARG A 56 17.06 -13.36 4.83
C ARG A 56 17.17 -14.75 5.44
N ARG A 57 16.32 -15.70 5.03
CA ARG A 57 16.38 -17.09 5.52
C ARG A 57 17.68 -17.75 5.08
N ARG A 58 18.07 -17.60 3.81
CA ARG A 58 19.34 -18.12 3.28
C ARG A 58 20.53 -17.56 4.05
N ASP A 59 20.61 -16.24 4.20
CA ASP A 59 21.75 -15.57 4.84
C ASP A 59 21.89 -16.03 6.31
N ARG A 60 20.77 -16.15 7.04
CA ARG A 60 20.78 -16.70 8.41
C ARG A 60 21.22 -18.17 8.45
N PHE A 61 20.77 -18.99 7.51
CA PHE A 61 21.19 -20.39 7.45
C PHE A 61 22.70 -20.51 7.23
N ILE A 62 23.25 -19.76 6.27
CA ILE A 62 24.69 -19.72 6.01
C ILE A 62 25.44 -19.24 7.25
N GLY A 63 25.00 -18.15 7.88
CA GLY A 63 25.63 -17.63 9.09
C GLY A 63 25.64 -18.63 10.26
N ARG A 64 24.52 -19.32 10.50
CA ARG A 64 24.41 -20.35 11.54
C ARG A 64 25.29 -21.56 11.25
N ARG A 65 25.31 -22.03 10.00
CA ARG A 65 26.16 -23.16 9.60
C ARG A 65 27.64 -22.82 9.74
N ALA A 66 28.04 -21.61 9.34
CA ALA A 66 29.42 -21.15 9.50
C ALA A 66 29.81 -21.02 10.97
N ALA A 67 28.89 -20.60 11.85
CA ALA A 67 29.12 -20.58 13.30
C ALA A 67 29.32 -21.99 13.85
N LEU A 68 28.44 -22.93 13.52
CA LEU A 68 28.57 -24.33 13.96
C LEU A 68 29.92 -24.95 13.54
N LEU A 69 30.32 -24.75 12.29
CA LEU A 69 31.60 -25.28 11.77
C LEU A 69 32.85 -24.63 12.37
N ARG A 70 32.73 -23.50 13.10
CA ARG A 70 33.86 -22.90 13.82
C ARG A 70 34.02 -23.46 15.23
N GLU A 71 32.93 -23.97 15.82
CA GLU A 71 32.93 -24.56 17.16
C GLU A 71 33.24 -26.08 17.13
N LEU A 72 33.20 -26.69 15.93
CA LEU A 72 33.62 -28.07 15.66
C LEU A 72 35.06 -28.09 15.15
#